data_AF-A0A4V2NTJ8-F1
#
_entry.id   AF-A0A4V2NTJ8-F1
#
_cell.length_a   1.000
_cell.length_b   1.000
_cell.length_c   1.000
_cell.angle_alpha   90.00
_cell.angle_beta   90.00
_cell.angle_gamma   90.00
#
_symmetry.space_group_name_H-M   'P 1'
#
loop_
_entity.id
_entity.type
_entity.pdbx_description
1 polymer ?
#
loop_
_entity_poly.entity_id
_entity_poly.type
_entity_poly.pdbx_seq_one_letter_code
_entity_poly.pdbx_strand_id
1 'polypeptide(L)'
;MLKIYKTNVTGKINEIDQFEKGYWINLTAPSNDELKEVSQLCNIPMEFLEDPLDLEESARIQYDEETSCTLIINDFPIIDVNNHQ
;
A
#
# COMPACT_ATOMS: atom_id res chain seq x y z
N MET A 1 -6.86 -7.24 4.05
CA MET A 1 -6.77 -6.76 5.45
C MET A 1 -6.15 -5.38 5.47
N LEU A 2 -6.99 -4.38 5.72
CA LEU A 2 -6.67 -2.97 5.91
C LEU A 2 -6.33 -2.65 7.38
N LYS A 3 -5.25 -1.91 7.60
CA LYS A 3 -4.85 -1.35 8.91
C LYS A 3 -4.33 0.07 8.75
N ILE A 4 -4.57 0.93 9.73
CA ILE A 4 -4.12 2.33 9.70
C ILE A 4 -3.25 2.60 10.91
N TYR A 5 -2.11 3.28 10.70
CA TYR A 5 -1.15 3.59 11.74
C TYR A 5 -0.79 5.07 11.79
N LYS A 6 -0.68 5.59 13.01
CA LYS A 6 -0.18 6.94 13.31
C LYS A 6 1.12 6.87 14.08
N THR A 7 2.12 7.60 13.61
CA THR A 7 3.38 7.83 14.33
C THR A 7 3.27 9.09 15.16
N ASN A 8 3.56 9.01 16.46
CA ASN A 8 3.59 10.18 17.34
C ASN A 8 4.96 10.90 17.31
N VAL A 9 5.06 12.04 18.00
CA VAL A 9 6.30 12.85 18.08
C VAL A 9 7.49 12.11 18.72
N THR A 10 7.25 11.01 19.42
CA THR A 10 8.30 10.17 20.03
C THR A 10 8.68 8.99 19.15
N GLY A 11 8.16 8.89 17.92
CA GLY A 11 8.40 7.78 16.99
C GLY A 11 7.61 6.50 17.29
N LYS A 12 6.66 6.52 18.23
CA LYS A 12 5.82 5.37 18.55
C LYS A 12 4.67 5.26 17.54
N ILE A 13 4.53 4.08 16.96
CA ILE A 13 3.45 3.71 16.03
C ILE A 13 2.25 3.21 16.85
N ASN A 14 1.06 3.72 16.55
CA ASN A 14 -0.20 3.23 17.13
C ASN A 14 -1.19 2.92 16.01
N GLU A 15 -1.92 1.81 16.14
CA GLU A 15 -3.03 1.46 15.25
C GLU A 15 -4.25 2.34 15.58
N ILE A 16 -4.99 2.74 14.56
CA ILE A 16 -6.17 3.61 14.66
C ILE A 16 -7.24 3.19 13.64
N ASP A 17 -8.47 3.64 13.84
CA ASP A 17 -9.62 3.29 12.99
C ASP A 17 -10.07 4.41 12.03
N GLN A 18 -9.29 5.50 11.91
CA GLN A 18 -9.68 6.68 11.14
C GLN A 18 -8.67 7.01 10.04
N PHE A 19 -9.19 7.26 8.83
CA PHE A 19 -8.44 7.84 7.74
C PHE A 19 -8.16 9.33 7.99
N GLU A 20 -6.89 9.70 8.03
CA GLU A 20 -6.45 11.10 8.14
C GLU A 20 -5.16 11.31 7.34
N LYS A 21 -4.95 12.55 6.90
CA LYS A 21 -3.73 12.92 6.17
C LYS A 21 -2.49 12.70 7.05
N GLY A 22 -1.48 12.06 6.48
CA GLY A 22 -0.19 11.82 7.14
C GLY A 22 -0.14 10.54 7.98
N TYR A 23 -1.20 9.72 7.95
CA TYR A 23 -1.19 8.39 8.54
C TYR A 23 -0.81 7.33 7.50
N TRP A 24 -0.27 6.20 7.97
CA TRP A 24 0.14 5.09 7.13
C TRP A 24 -0.99 4.09 6.99
N ILE A 25 -1.37 3.77 5.76
CA ILE A 25 -2.37 2.74 5.45
C ILE A 25 -1.61 1.50 4.99
N ASN A 26 -1.87 0.36 5.63
CA ASN A 26 -1.30 -0.93 5.28
C ASN A 26 -2.42 -1.84 4.76
N LEU A 27 -2.29 -2.26 3.50
CA LEU A 27 -3.15 -3.24 2.85
C LEU A 27 -2.36 -4.53 2.67
N THR A 28 -2.83 -5.63 3.25
CA THR A 28 -2.26 -6.97 3.04
C THR A 28 -3.32 -7.88 2.45
N ALA A 29 -3.05 -8.49 1.30
CA ALA A 29 -4.00 -9.31 0.52
C ALA A 29 -5.41 -8.65 0.52
N PRO A 30 -5.52 -7.42 -0.02
CA PRO A 30 -6.75 -6.66 0.08
C PRO A 30 -7.88 -7.28 -0.75
N SER A 31 -9.12 -7.11 -0.29
CA SER A 31 -10.30 -7.37 -1.11
C SER A 31 -10.58 -6.21 -2.06
N ASN A 32 -11.33 -6.46 -3.14
CA ASN A 32 -11.74 -5.41 -4.08
C ASN A 32 -12.52 -4.26 -3.41
N ASP A 33 -13.27 -4.54 -2.35
CA ASP A 33 -13.99 -3.50 -1.62
C ASP A 33 -13.05 -2.62 -0.78
N GLU A 34 -12.03 -3.22 -0.14
CA GLU A 34 -10.97 -2.47 0.55
C GLU A 34 -10.20 -1.58 -0.44
N LEU A 35 -9.90 -2.06 -1.64
CA LEU A 35 -9.22 -1.27 -2.68
C LEU A 35 -10.06 -0.06 -3.12
N LYS A 36 -11.36 -0.26 -3.38
CA LYS A 36 -12.28 0.83 -3.75
C LYS A 36 -12.40 1.87 -2.64
N GLU A 37 -12.52 1.42 -1.40
CA GLU A 37 -12.59 2.31 -0.24
C GLU A 37 -11.34 3.21 -0.16
N VAL A 38 -10.13 2.62 -0.26
CA VAL A 38 -8.88 3.38 -0.21
C VAL A 38 -8.74 4.31 -1.42
N SER A 39 -9.05 3.85 -2.63
CA SER A 39 -9.02 4.67 -3.85
C SER A 39 -9.89 5.92 -3.70
N GLN A 40 -11.13 5.76 -3.22
CA GLN A 40 -12.07 6.87 -3.03
C GLN A 40 -11.66 7.82 -1.90
N LEU A 41 -11.28 7.29 -0.73
CA LEU A 41 -10.96 8.11 0.45
C LEU A 41 -9.64 8.86 0.29
N CYS A 42 -8.67 8.28 -0.41
CA CYS A 42 -7.34 8.85 -0.57
C CYS A 42 -7.12 9.53 -1.93
N ASN A 43 -8.10 9.47 -2.84
CA ASN A 43 -7.99 9.96 -4.21
C ASN A 43 -6.78 9.35 -4.96
N ILE A 44 -6.62 8.02 -4.83
CA ILE A 44 -5.55 7.26 -5.47
C ILE A 44 -6.13 6.52 -6.68
N PRO A 45 -5.48 6.56 -7.87
CA PRO A 45 -5.89 5.78 -9.02
C PRO A 45 -6.03 4.29 -8.67
N MET A 46 -7.09 3.63 -9.15
CA MET A 46 -7.31 2.20 -8.87
C MET A 46 -6.14 1.35 -9.39
N GLU A 47 -5.61 1.67 -10.58
CA GLU A 47 -4.43 1.03 -11.16
C GLU A 47 -3.23 0.99 -10.18
N PHE A 48 -2.98 2.07 -9.43
CA PHE A 48 -1.86 2.11 -8.48
C PHE A 48 -2.04 1.16 -7.29
N LEU A 49 -3.26 0.73 -7.01
CA LEU A 49 -3.56 -0.26 -5.99
C LEU A 49 -3.60 -1.69 -6.56
N GLU A 50 -3.89 -1.84 -7.85
CA GLU A 50 -3.99 -3.13 -8.54
C GLU A 50 -2.62 -3.62 -9.04
N ASP A 51 -1.79 -2.73 -9.59
CA ASP A 51 -0.46 -3.07 -10.14
C ASP A 51 0.42 -3.86 -9.14
N PRO A 52 0.52 -3.48 -7.85
CA PRO A 52 1.37 -4.21 -6.89
C PRO A 52 0.84 -5.60 -6.51
N LEU A 53 -0.38 -5.95 -6.92
CA LEU A 53 -0.98 -7.27 -6.68
C LEU A 53 -0.67 -8.26 -7.80
N ASP A 54 -0.15 -7.78 -8.93
CA ASP A 54 0.26 -8.62 -10.05
C ASP A 54 1.67 -9.18 -9.82
N LEU A 55 1.79 -10.51 -9.91
CA LEU A 55 3.06 -11.22 -9.76
C LEU A 55 3.99 -11.03 -10.96
N GLU A 56 3.46 -10.63 -12.11
CA GLU A 56 4.25 -10.35 -13.32
C GLU A 56 4.76 -8.90 -13.38
N GLU A 57 4.39 -8.07 -12.40
CA GLU A 57 4.76 -6.65 -12.38
C GLU A 57 6.23 -6.44 -12.01
N SER A 58 6.82 -5.39 -12.58
CA SER A 58 8.24 -5.05 -12.38
C SER A 58 8.43 -3.87 -11.42
N ALA A 59 9.57 -3.86 -10.72
CA ALA A 59 9.92 -2.75 -9.84
C ALA A 59 10.08 -1.44 -10.62
N ARG A 60 9.35 -0.40 -10.22
CA ARG A 60 9.28 0.88 -10.92
C ARG A 60 8.82 2.02 -10.01
N ILE A 61 9.07 3.24 -10.47
CA ILE A 61 8.51 4.47 -9.89
C ILE A 61 7.66 5.13 -10.98
N GLN A 62 6.42 5.47 -10.65
CA GLN A 62 5.52 6.21 -11.51
C GLN A 62 4.96 7.41 -10.75
N TYR A 63 4.88 8.55 -11.43
CA TYR A 63 4.22 9.75 -10.93
C TYR A 63 3.02 10.05 -11.82
N ASP A 64 1.87 10.30 -11.20
CA ASP A 64 0.65 10.74 -11.88
C ASP A 64 0.41 12.23 -11.59
N GLU A 65 0.41 13.06 -12.64
CA GLU A 65 0.26 14.51 -12.51
C GLU A 65 -1.17 14.91 -12.12
N GLU A 66 -2.18 14.14 -12.54
CA GLU A 66 -3.60 14.46 -12.34
C GLU A 66 -4.03 14.30 -10.88
N THR A 67 -3.59 13.23 -10.22
CA THR A 67 -3.88 12.93 -8.81
C THR A 67 -2.75 13.35 -7.86
N SER A 68 -1.59 13.74 -8.39
CA SER A 68 -0.37 13.96 -7.62
C SER A 68 0.07 12.73 -6.81
N CYS A 69 -0.28 11.53 -7.26
CA CYS A 69 0.13 10.28 -6.64
C CYS A 69 1.49 9.83 -7.14
N THR A 70 2.28 9.21 -6.26
CA THR A 70 3.52 8.51 -6.63
C THR A 70 3.38 7.05 -6.27
N LEU A 71 3.48 6.17 -7.27
CA LEU A 71 3.58 4.72 -7.08
C LEU A 71 5.04 4.31 -7.04
N ILE A 72 5.36 3.46 -6.08
CA ILE A 72 6.67 2.82 -5.95
C ILE A 72 6.43 1.32 -5.76
N ILE A 73 6.81 0.52 -6.76
CA ILE A 73 6.80 -0.94 -6.68
C ILE A 73 8.24 -1.40 -6.45
N ASN A 74 8.44 -2.19 -5.40
CA ASN A 74 9.72 -2.81 -5.10
C ASN A 74 9.56 -4.32 -5.02
N ASP A 75 10.41 -5.02 -5.76
CA ASP A 75 10.60 -6.47 -5.62
C ASP A 75 11.77 -6.72 -4.68
N PHE A 76 11.60 -7.64 -3.73
CA PHE A 76 12.59 -7.96 -2.73
C PHE A 76 12.87 -9.46 -2.74
N PRO A 77 14.15 -9.87 -2.69
CA PRO A 77 14.47 -11.28 -2.50
C PRO A 77 13.94 -11.74 -1.14
N ILE A 78 13.14 -12.81 -1.14
CA ILE A 78 12.65 -13.46 0.07
C ILE A 78 13.37 -14.79 0.28
N ILE A 79 13.55 -15.17 1.55
CA ILE A 79 14.05 -16.50 1.89
C ILE A 79 12.91 -17.48 1.63
N ASP A 80 13.11 -18.41 0.70
CA ASP A 80 12.15 -19.48 0.46
C ASP A 80 12.24 -20.52 1.59
N VAL A 81 11.32 -20.40 2.56
CA VAL A 81 11.22 -21.32 3.70
C VAL A 81 10.66 -22.70 3.32
N ASN A 82 10.16 -22.88 2.10
CA ASN A 82 9.63 -24.15 1.61
C ASN A 82 10.65 -24.93 0.77
N ASN A 83 11.76 -24.29 0.38
CA ASN A 83 12.86 -24.91 -0.34
C ASN A 83 13.72 -25.73 0.63
N HIS A 84 13.22 -26.90 1.02
CA HIS A 84 13.98 -27.93 1.73
C HIS A 84 14.96 -28.57 0.74
N GLN A 85 16.08 -27.89 0.49
CA GLN A 85 17.25 -28.54 -0.10
C GLN A 85 17.98 -29.38 0.94
#